data_AF-B6XJ61-F1
#
_entry.id   AF-B6XJ61-F1
#
_cell.length_a   1.000
_cell.length_b   1.000
_cell.length_c   1.000
_cell.angle_alpha   90.00
_cell.angle_beta   90.00
_cell.angle_gamma   90.00
#
_symmetry.space_group_name_H-M   'P 1'
#
loop_
_entity.id
_entity.type
_entity.pdbx_description
1 polymer ?
#
loop_
_entity_poly.entity_id
_entity_poly.type
_entity_poly.pdbx_seq_one_letter_code
_entity_poly.pdbx_strand_id
1 'polypeptide(L)'
;MPELSLPHQAAEVPTFRNVRSLCIIHPPQRNKRIELFMSEEKGIVGKITDMISGSGSFLKSAFGTVKEIQEMHVDYATKEKTYELLDKMYEAKNQQMELQDLLIVAKNRIIELEDIINQRADWEEEKSNYELYYPMPATVVYKLKIDSKSNQKPHYLCTKCYGAHMKSILQYKTLGGMGGIAILICHTCSSEYKFLNKDL
;
A
#
# COMPACT_ATOMS: atom_id res chain seq x y z
N MET A 1 -15.96 53.80 49.60
CA MET A 1 -15.76 53.10 48.32
C MET A 1 -14.37 53.45 47.83
N PRO A 2 -13.42 52.49 47.86
CA PRO A 2 -12.03 52.70 47.47
C PRO A 2 -11.79 52.16 46.05
N GLU A 3 -10.85 52.75 45.30
CA GLU A 3 -10.17 51.99 44.25
C GLU A 3 -8.68 52.33 44.26
N LEU A 4 -7.90 51.27 44.44
CA LEU A 4 -6.47 51.21 44.63
C LEU A 4 -5.74 51.46 43.31
N SER A 5 -4.73 52.33 43.38
CA SER A 5 -3.62 52.43 42.43
C SER A 5 -2.67 51.22 42.56
N LEU A 6 -2.50 50.46 41.47
CA LEU A 6 -1.46 49.44 41.29
C LEU A 6 -0.38 49.96 40.30
N PRO A 7 0.92 49.78 40.58
CA PRO A 7 1.99 50.18 39.67
C PRO A 7 2.30 49.11 38.61
N HIS A 8 2.69 49.62 37.44
CA HIS A 8 3.24 48.91 36.29
C HIS A 8 4.40 47.96 36.66
N GLN A 9 4.26 46.67 36.30
CA GLN A 9 5.38 45.74 36.20
C GLN A 9 5.89 45.72 34.75
N ALA A 10 7.11 46.22 34.57
CA ALA A 10 7.89 46.04 33.35
C ALA A 10 8.45 44.61 33.33
N ALA A 11 8.06 43.83 32.32
CA ALA A 11 8.65 42.53 32.05
C ALA A 11 9.92 42.72 31.21
N GLU A 12 11.05 42.35 31.79
CA GLU A 12 12.36 42.33 31.15
C GLU A 12 12.40 41.25 30.06
N VAL A 13 12.97 41.62 28.91
CA VAL A 13 13.17 40.80 27.71
C VAL A 13 14.43 39.96 27.88
N PRO A 14 14.39 38.62 27.79
CA PRO A 14 15.61 37.83 27.66
C PRO A 14 16.02 37.72 26.18
N THR A 15 17.20 38.27 25.91
CA THR A 15 17.95 38.16 24.66
C THR A 15 18.37 36.71 24.40
N PHE A 16 17.76 36.04 23.42
CA PHE A 16 18.22 34.73 22.98
C PHE A 16 19.38 34.87 21.98
N ARG A 17 20.56 34.49 22.49
CA ARG A 17 21.77 34.26 21.72
C ARG A 17 21.55 33.20 20.65
N ASN A 18 21.95 33.59 19.45
CA ASN A 18 22.33 32.83 18.27
C ASN A 18 22.83 31.40 18.57
N VAL A 19 22.02 30.38 18.24
CA VAL A 19 22.49 28.99 18.07
C VAL A 19 22.26 28.61 16.61
N ARG A 20 23.33 28.70 15.81
CA ARG A 20 23.38 28.08 14.48
C ARG A 20 23.28 26.57 14.65
N SER A 21 22.07 26.03 14.63
CA SER A 21 21.84 24.60 14.50
C SER A 21 22.02 24.22 13.04
N LEU A 22 23.16 23.59 12.73
CA LEU A 22 23.45 23.00 11.44
C LEU A 22 22.61 21.72 11.32
N CYS A 23 21.37 21.83 10.83
CA CYS A 23 20.58 20.66 10.46
C CYS A 23 21.17 20.03 9.20
N ILE A 24 22.16 19.14 9.37
CA ILE A 24 22.55 18.19 8.33
C ILE A 24 21.45 17.14 8.25
N ILE A 25 20.50 17.36 7.35
CA ILE A 25 19.49 16.36 6.97
C ILE A 25 20.26 15.19 6.32
N HIS A 26 20.49 14.12 7.08
CA HIS A 26 20.96 12.87 6.52
C HIS A 26 19.83 12.26 5.66
N PRO A 27 20.10 11.84 4.41
CA PRO A 27 19.12 11.10 3.63
C PRO A 27 18.77 9.78 4.32
N PRO A 28 17.50 9.32 4.27
CA PRO A 28 17.07 8.14 5.00
C PRO A 28 17.70 6.89 4.38
N GLN A 29 18.69 6.31 5.06
CA GLN A 29 19.26 4.98 4.78
C GLN A 29 18.26 3.88 5.16
N ARG A 30 17.07 3.88 4.54
CA ARG A 30 15.96 2.97 4.86
C ARG A 30 15.49 2.12 3.67
N ASN A 31 16.19 2.14 2.52
CA ASN A 31 15.75 1.42 1.33
C ASN A 31 16.28 -0.04 1.27
N LYS A 32 17.57 -0.26 1.60
CA LYS A 32 18.20 -1.60 1.51
C LYS A 32 17.57 -2.68 2.39
N ARG A 33 16.99 -2.32 3.53
CA ARG A 33 16.35 -3.29 4.45
C ARG A 33 15.00 -3.78 3.91
N ILE A 34 14.29 -2.94 3.15
CA ILE A 34 12.97 -3.26 2.59
C ILE A 34 13.16 -4.16 1.36
N GLU A 35 14.11 -3.85 0.48
CA GLU A 35 14.43 -4.69 -0.69
C GLU A 35 14.87 -6.12 -0.31
N LEU A 36 15.68 -6.26 0.74
CA LEU A 36 16.15 -7.57 1.20
C LEU A 36 15.00 -8.42 1.78
N PHE A 37 14.08 -7.79 2.51
CA PHE A 37 12.89 -8.44 3.06
C PHE A 37 11.94 -8.89 1.93
N MET A 38 11.74 -8.03 0.93
CA MET A 38 10.86 -8.30 -0.23
C MET A 38 11.37 -9.42 -1.15
N SER A 39 12.69 -9.67 -1.21
CA SER A 39 13.25 -10.77 -2.00
C SER A 39 13.05 -12.13 -1.35
N GLU A 40 13.04 -12.20 -0.02
CA GLU A 40 12.82 -13.45 0.71
C GLU A 40 11.32 -13.82 0.74
N GLU A 41 10.42 -12.83 0.90
CA GLU A 41 8.97 -13.06 0.98
C GLU A 41 8.36 -13.60 -0.32
N LYS A 42 8.75 -13.05 -1.49
CA LYS A 42 8.32 -13.58 -2.81
C LYS A 42 8.70 -15.05 -3.00
N GLY A 43 9.84 -15.47 -2.45
CA GLY A 43 10.28 -16.86 -2.45
C GLY A 43 9.47 -17.76 -1.51
N ILE A 44 8.98 -17.21 -0.39
CA ILE A 44 8.13 -17.93 0.58
C ILE A 44 6.72 -18.15 -0.01
N VAL A 45 6.14 -17.15 -0.68
CA VAL A 45 4.84 -17.27 -1.37
C VAL A 45 4.89 -18.35 -2.46
N GLY A 46 5.99 -18.43 -3.21
CA GLY A 46 6.23 -19.50 -4.19
C GLY A 46 6.25 -20.89 -3.53
N LYS A 47 7.03 -21.06 -2.46
CA LYS A 47 7.12 -22.32 -1.71
C LYS A 47 5.79 -22.76 -1.10
N ILE A 48 4.99 -21.83 -0.58
CA ILE A 48 3.64 -22.09 -0.06
C ILE A 48 2.73 -22.58 -1.19
N THR A 49 2.84 -21.99 -2.38
CA THR A 49 2.06 -22.39 -3.56
C THR A 49 2.38 -23.82 -3.97
N ASP A 50 3.66 -24.17 -4.05
CA ASP A 50 4.11 -25.50 -4.45
C ASP A 50 3.71 -26.58 -3.42
N MET A 51 3.76 -26.25 -2.12
CA MET A 51 3.30 -27.16 -1.06
C MET A 51 1.79 -27.41 -1.11
N ILE A 52 0.97 -26.37 -1.31
CA ILE A 52 -0.50 -26.50 -1.38
C ILE A 52 -0.91 -27.39 -2.56
N SER A 53 -0.28 -27.19 -3.72
CA SER A 53 -0.54 -28.01 -4.91
C SER A 53 -0.01 -29.45 -4.77
N GLY A 54 1.10 -29.65 -4.05
CA GLY A 54 1.70 -30.97 -3.84
C GLY A 54 0.97 -31.85 -2.80
N SER A 55 0.45 -31.27 -1.72
CA SER A 55 -0.09 -32.04 -0.58
C SER A 55 -1.46 -32.68 -0.83
N GLY A 56 -2.25 -32.17 -1.78
CA GLY A 56 -3.58 -32.71 -2.09
C GLY A 56 -3.58 -33.99 -2.92
N SER A 57 -2.48 -34.27 -3.62
CA SER A 57 -2.38 -35.38 -4.58
C SER A 57 -2.21 -36.75 -3.89
N PHE A 58 -1.41 -36.81 -2.83
CA PHE A 58 -1.10 -38.05 -2.11
C PHE A 58 -2.33 -38.65 -1.39
N LEU A 59 -3.14 -37.83 -0.73
CA LEU A 59 -4.33 -38.28 -0.01
C LEU A 59 -5.42 -38.79 -0.97
N LYS A 60 -5.57 -38.15 -2.14
CA LYS A 60 -6.51 -38.59 -3.17
C LYS A 60 -6.14 -39.97 -3.73
N SER A 61 -4.86 -40.25 -3.93
CA SER A 61 -4.39 -41.58 -4.34
C SER A 61 -4.66 -42.64 -3.27
N ALA A 62 -4.42 -42.36 -1.99
CA ALA A 62 -4.71 -43.29 -0.90
C ALA A 62 -6.21 -43.63 -0.80
N PHE A 63 -7.09 -42.64 -0.97
CA PHE A 63 -8.53 -42.85 -1.05
C PHE A 63 -8.95 -43.77 -2.21
N GLY A 64 -8.33 -43.61 -3.38
CA GLY A 64 -8.56 -44.47 -4.53
C GLY A 64 -8.25 -45.93 -4.21
N THR A 65 -7.10 -46.17 -3.57
CA THR A 65 -6.66 -47.52 -3.16
C THR A 65 -7.58 -48.14 -2.10
N VAL A 66 -8.03 -47.38 -1.09
CA VAL A 66 -8.96 -47.90 -0.06
C VAL A 66 -10.32 -48.26 -0.66
N LYS A 67 -10.81 -47.46 -1.62
CA LYS A 67 -12.06 -47.74 -2.32
C LYS A 67 -11.97 -48.98 -3.22
N GLU A 68 -10.86 -49.16 -3.93
CA GLU A 68 -10.60 -50.38 -4.71
C GLU A 68 -10.56 -51.63 -3.81
N ILE A 69 -10.01 -51.54 -2.60
CA ILE A 69 -9.99 -52.64 -1.62
C ILE A 69 -11.40 -52.98 -1.13
N GLN A 70 -12.29 -51.99 -1.02
CA GLN A 70 -13.69 -52.17 -0.63
C GLN A 70 -14.53 -52.88 -1.70
N GLU A 71 -14.22 -52.66 -2.98
CA GLU A 71 -14.91 -53.25 -4.12
C GLU A 71 -14.53 -54.73 -4.35
N MET A 72 -13.40 -55.18 -3.77
CA MET A 72 -13.05 -56.61 -3.71
C MET A 72 -13.85 -57.34 -2.61
N HIS A 73 -14.33 -58.56 -2.91
CA HIS A 73 -15.11 -59.40 -1.99
C HIS A 73 -14.31 -59.85 -0.76
N VAL A 74 -14.15 -58.96 0.23
CA VAL A 74 -13.50 -59.24 1.53
C VAL A 74 -14.54 -59.21 2.65
N ASP A 75 -14.34 -60.06 3.67
CA ASP A 75 -15.24 -60.34 4.80
C ASP A 75 -15.94 -59.12 5.43
N TYR A 76 -17.13 -59.35 5.99
CA TYR A 76 -18.00 -58.32 6.59
C TYR A 76 -17.29 -57.50 7.70
N ALA A 77 -16.47 -58.15 8.54
CA ALA A 77 -15.67 -57.48 9.57
C ALA A 77 -14.61 -56.53 8.99
N THR A 78 -14.10 -56.84 7.80
CA THR A 78 -13.13 -55.99 7.09
C THR A 78 -13.84 -54.76 6.50
N LYS A 79 -15.09 -54.92 6.03
CA LYS A 79 -15.90 -53.80 5.52
C LYS A 79 -16.19 -52.76 6.60
N GLU A 80 -16.56 -53.18 7.80
CA GLU A 80 -16.82 -52.27 8.93
C GLU A 80 -15.58 -51.41 9.27
N LYS A 81 -14.40 -52.03 9.32
CA LYS A 81 -13.13 -51.32 9.56
C LYS A 81 -12.71 -50.41 8.41
N THR A 82 -13.01 -50.78 7.17
CA THR A 82 -12.82 -49.91 6.01
C THR A 82 -13.72 -48.68 6.06
N TYR A 83 -14.98 -48.80 6.48
CA TYR A 83 -15.86 -47.64 6.66
C TYR A 83 -15.39 -46.71 7.77
N GLU A 84 -14.95 -47.25 8.91
CA GLU A 84 -14.37 -46.46 10.01
C GLU A 84 -13.11 -45.68 9.56
N LEU A 85 -12.26 -46.32 8.74
CA LEU A 85 -11.07 -45.67 8.17
C LEU A 85 -11.44 -44.60 7.14
N LEU A 86 -12.39 -44.89 6.25
CA LEU A 86 -12.87 -43.95 5.25
C LEU A 86 -13.45 -42.69 5.91
N ASP A 87 -14.25 -42.86 6.97
CA ASP A 87 -14.86 -41.75 7.71
C ASP A 87 -13.79 -40.83 8.32
N LYS A 88 -12.80 -41.42 9.02
CA LYS A 88 -11.65 -40.68 9.57
C LYS A 88 -10.80 -40.00 8.49
N MET A 89 -10.62 -40.63 7.33
CA MET A 89 -9.95 -39.99 6.20
C MET A 89 -10.78 -38.84 5.60
N TYR A 90 -12.12 -38.94 5.59
CA TYR A 90 -12.99 -37.87 5.11
C TYR A 90 -12.94 -36.67 6.05
N GLU A 91 -12.97 -36.90 7.36
CA GLU A 91 -12.76 -35.85 8.37
C GLU A 91 -11.40 -35.16 8.16
N ALA A 92 -10.32 -35.93 8.02
CA ALA A 92 -8.98 -35.39 7.79
C ALA A 92 -8.89 -34.58 6.48
N LYS A 93 -9.54 -35.03 5.40
CA LYS A 93 -9.60 -34.32 4.13
C LYS A 93 -10.38 -33.01 4.26
N ASN A 94 -11.52 -33.04 4.94
CA ASN A 94 -12.35 -31.85 5.12
C ASN A 94 -11.59 -30.80 5.95
N GLN A 95 -10.92 -31.22 7.02
CA GLN A 95 -10.04 -30.35 7.81
C GLN A 95 -8.88 -29.79 6.96
N GLN A 96 -8.29 -30.60 6.07
CA GLN A 96 -7.23 -30.13 5.20
C GLN A 96 -7.73 -29.11 4.16
N MET A 97 -8.93 -29.31 3.61
CA MET A 97 -9.53 -28.36 2.67
C MET A 97 -9.79 -27.00 3.33
N GLU A 98 -10.32 -27.00 4.55
CA GLU A 98 -10.52 -25.76 5.32
C GLU A 98 -9.20 -25.02 5.56
N LEU A 99 -8.13 -25.75 5.92
CA LEU A 99 -6.80 -25.16 6.07
C LEU A 99 -6.24 -24.64 4.75
N GLN A 100 -6.50 -25.31 3.62
CA GLN A 100 -6.08 -24.82 2.31
C GLN A 100 -6.80 -23.51 1.93
N ASP A 101 -8.09 -23.39 2.21
CA ASP A 101 -8.84 -22.15 1.96
C ASP A 101 -8.28 -20.99 2.79
N LEU A 102 -8.00 -21.21 4.08
CA LEU A 102 -7.37 -20.22 4.95
C LEU A 102 -5.98 -19.82 4.45
N LEU A 103 -5.17 -20.77 3.98
CA LEU A 103 -3.86 -20.49 3.41
C LEU A 103 -3.94 -19.66 2.13
N ILE A 104 -4.91 -19.92 1.26
CA ILE A 104 -5.13 -19.14 0.04
C ILE A 104 -5.51 -17.70 0.41
N VAL A 105 -6.42 -17.51 1.37
CA VAL A 105 -6.82 -16.18 1.86
C VAL A 105 -5.62 -15.43 2.43
N ALA A 106 -4.84 -16.08 3.29
CA ALA A 106 -3.64 -15.49 3.89
C ALA A 106 -2.60 -15.12 2.83
N LYS A 107 -2.35 -16.00 1.85
CA LYS A 107 -1.45 -15.76 0.73
C LYS A 107 -1.87 -14.55 -0.10
N ASN A 108 -3.15 -14.45 -0.44
CA ASN A 108 -3.67 -13.31 -1.21
C ASN A 108 -3.49 -12.00 -0.44
N ARG A 109 -3.67 -12.03 0.88
CA ARG A 109 -3.44 -10.85 1.73
C ARG A 109 -1.97 -10.44 1.78
N ILE A 110 -1.05 -11.40 1.82
CA ILE A 110 0.39 -11.13 1.75
C ILE A 110 0.73 -10.44 0.43
N ILE A 111 0.28 -11.00 -0.70
CA ILE A 111 0.52 -10.42 -2.03
C ILE A 111 0.00 -8.97 -2.14
N GLU A 112 -1.21 -8.72 -1.64
CA GLU A 112 -1.80 -7.37 -1.65
C GLU A 112 -0.98 -6.38 -0.83
N LEU A 113 -0.54 -6.78 0.37
CA LEU A 113 0.26 -5.93 1.24
C LEU A 113 1.66 -5.66 0.66
N GLU A 114 2.29 -6.68 0.08
CA GLU A 114 3.56 -6.54 -0.64
C GLU A 114 3.44 -5.53 -1.79
N ASP A 115 2.36 -5.60 -2.57
CA ASP A 115 2.12 -4.66 -3.67
C ASP A 115 1.97 -3.21 -3.17
N ILE A 116 1.20 -3.01 -2.09
CA ILE A 116 1.04 -1.70 -1.45
C ILE A 116 2.40 -1.16 -0.94
N ILE A 117 3.24 -2.02 -0.37
CA ILE A 117 4.57 -1.64 0.11
C ILE A 117 5.45 -1.21 -1.07
N ASN A 118 5.44 -1.96 -2.17
CA ASN A 118 6.21 -1.65 -3.37
C ASN A 118 5.80 -0.31 -3.97
N GLN A 119 4.50 -0.11 -4.19
CA GLN A 119 3.97 1.14 -4.72
C GLN A 119 4.34 2.35 -3.84
N ARG A 120 4.37 2.17 -2.51
CA ARG A 120 4.81 3.21 -1.58
C ARG A 120 6.31 3.49 -1.68
N ALA A 121 7.13 2.44 -1.82
CA ALA A 121 8.58 2.58 -1.97
C ALA A 121 8.93 3.33 -3.26
N ASP A 122 8.35 2.93 -4.39
CA ASP A 122 8.51 3.57 -5.69
C ASP A 122 8.06 5.05 -5.62
N TRP A 123 6.94 5.30 -4.94
CA TRP A 123 6.46 6.67 -4.74
C TRP A 123 7.45 7.54 -3.96
N GLU A 124 8.08 7.04 -2.89
CA GLU A 124 9.05 7.82 -2.12
C GLU A 124 10.28 8.21 -2.95
N GLU A 125 10.71 7.36 -3.87
CA GLU A 125 11.78 7.69 -4.83
C GLU A 125 11.31 8.78 -5.81
N GLU A 126 10.16 8.58 -6.45
CA GLU A 126 9.60 9.52 -7.43
C GLU A 126 9.27 10.89 -6.83
N LYS A 127 8.80 10.92 -5.57
CA LYS A 127 8.34 12.12 -4.87
C LYS A 127 9.37 13.24 -4.87
N SER A 128 10.66 12.89 -4.84
CA SER A 128 11.80 13.81 -4.85
C SER A 128 11.93 14.61 -6.16
N ASN A 129 11.36 14.09 -7.25
CA ASN A 129 11.35 14.73 -8.58
C ASN A 129 10.28 15.81 -8.72
N TYR A 130 9.45 16.02 -7.69
CA TYR A 130 8.40 17.03 -7.70
C TYR A 130 8.76 18.20 -6.80
N GLU A 131 8.31 19.39 -7.19
CA GLU A 131 8.43 20.62 -6.41
C GLU A 131 7.07 21.27 -6.21
N LEU A 132 6.97 22.09 -5.17
CA LEU A 132 5.74 22.77 -4.83
C LEU A 132 5.56 23.99 -5.75
N TYR A 133 4.41 24.08 -6.41
CA TYR A 133 4.08 25.11 -7.39
C TYR A 133 2.77 25.81 -7.04
N TYR A 134 2.74 27.13 -7.25
CA TYR A 134 1.59 27.99 -6.95
C TYR A 134 1.05 28.60 -8.25
N PRO A 135 0.10 27.94 -8.94
CA PRO A 135 -0.48 28.48 -10.17
C PRO A 135 -1.32 29.75 -9.94
N MET A 136 -1.81 29.96 -8.72
CA MET A 136 -2.61 31.11 -8.34
C MET A 136 -2.48 31.33 -6.82
N PRO A 137 -2.68 32.56 -6.31
CA PRO A 137 -2.80 32.77 -4.87
C PRO A 137 -3.78 31.79 -4.22
N ALA A 138 -3.39 31.23 -3.07
CA ALA A 138 -4.13 30.21 -2.33
C ALA A 138 -4.36 28.85 -3.03
N THR A 139 -3.77 28.62 -4.22
CA THR A 139 -3.75 27.30 -4.87
C THR A 139 -2.34 26.73 -4.88
N VAL A 140 -2.18 25.52 -4.35
CA VAL A 140 -0.90 24.81 -4.27
C VAL A 140 -1.02 23.45 -4.94
N VAL A 141 -0.05 23.10 -5.77
CA VAL A 141 0.07 21.81 -6.46
C VAL A 141 1.52 21.35 -6.46
N TYR A 142 1.78 20.09 -6.81
CA TYR A 142 3.15 19.63 -7.09
C TYR A 142 3.39 19.59 -8.60
N LYS A 143 4.52 20.10 -9.07
CA LYS A 143 4.92 20.09 -10.48
C LYS A 143 6.18 19.24 -10.64
N LEU A 144 6.26 18.50 -11.74
CA LEU A 144 7.49 17.77 -12.10
C LEU A 144 8.64 18.75 -12.35
N LYS A 145 9.80 18.51 -11.74
CA LYS A 145 11.05 19.21 -12.06
C LYS A 145 11.48 18.82 -13.47
N ILE A 146 11.48 19.78 -14.39
CA ILE A 146 11.96 19.55 -15.75
C ILE A 146 13.48 19.72 -15.75
N ASP A 147 14.21 18.61 -15.76
CA ASP A 147 15.63 18.65 -16.12
C ASP A 147 15.78 18.83 -17.63
N SER A 148 16.81 19.56 -18.06
CA SER A 148 17.07 19.91 -19.48
C SER A 148 17.24 18.71 -20.43
N LYS A 149 17.26 17.48 -19.90
CA LYS A 149 17.34 16.21 -20.65
C LYS A 149 16.03 15.40 -20.65
N SER A 150 15.01 15.83 -19.91
CA SER A 150 13.74 15.12 -19.81
C SER A 150 12.83 15.49 -20.97
N ASN A 151 12.43 14.51 -21.79
CA ASN A 151 11.41 14.67 -22.83
C ASN A 151 9.97 14.60 -22.27
N GLN A 152 9.80 14.75 -20.96
CA GLN A 152 8.49 14.65 -20.31
C GLN A 152 7.78 16.00 -20.30
N LYS A 153 6.49 16.00 -20.65
CA LYS A 153 5.66 17.20 -20.54
C LYS A 153 5.45 17.55 -19.05
N PRO A 154 5.47 18.84 -18.69
CA PRO A 154 5.11 19.27 -17.34
C PRO A 154 3.72 18.77 -17.01
N HIS A 155 3.60 18.07 -15.88
CA HIS A 155 2.32 17.65 -15.34
C HIS A 155 2.23 18.03 -13.87
N TYR A 156 1.00 18.23 -13.41
CA TYR A 156 0.68 18.69 -12.07
C TYR A 156 0.05 17.56 -11.27
N LEU A 157 0.46 17.41 -10.01
CA LEU A 157 -0.08 16.43 -9.09
C LEU A 157 -0.94 17.09 -8.02
N CYS A 158 -1.97 16.35 -7.60
CA CYS A 158 -2.86 16.70 -6.50
C CYS A 158 -2.10 16.68 -5.15
N THR A 159 -2.21 17.74 -4.35
CA THR A 159 -1.53 17.83 -3.04
C THR A 159 -2.08 16.83 -2.04
N LYS A 160 -3.39 16.59 -2.06
CA LYS A 160 -4.04 15.61 -1.18
C LYS A 160 -3.55 14.18 -1.46
N CYS A 161 -3.51 13.77 -2.73
CA CYS A 161 -3.01 12.44 -3.10
C CYS A 161 -1.49 12.31 -2.87
N TYR A 162 -0.74 13.37 -3.17
CA TYR A 162 0.70 13.42 -2.91
C TYR A 162 1.03 13.20 -1.42
N GLY A 163 0.25 13.82 -0.51
CA GLY A 163 0.36 13.59 0.93
C GLY A 163 -0.09 12.20 1.38
N ALA A 164 -0.97 11.55 0.63
CA ALA A 164 -1.44 10.18 0.88
C ALA A 164 -0.53 9.10 0.26
N HIS A 165 0.71 9.45 -0.11
CA HIS A 165 1.66 8.56 -0.78
C HIS A 165 1.16 7.97 -2.11
N MET A 166 0.41 8.77 -2.89
CA MET A 166 -0.18 8.32 -4.15
C MET A 166 -0.01 9.36 -5.26
N LYS A 167 0.42 8.90 -6.43
CA LYS A 167 0.49 9.73 -7.63
C LYS A 167 -0.89 9.93 -8.23
N SER A 168 -1.33 11.18 -8.34
CA SER A 168 -2.56 11.52 -9.05
C SER A 168 -2.37 12.80 -9.85
N ILE A 169 -2.37 12.64 -11.17
CA ILE A 169 -2.20 13.74 -12.13
C ILE A 169 -3.51 14.49 -12.27
N LEU A 170 -3.43 15.80 -12.11
CA LEU A 170 -4.56 16.71 -12.31
C LEU A 170 -4.94 16.76 -13.79
N GLN A 171 -6.23 16.59 -14.07
CA GLN A 171 -6.79 16.61 -15.41
C GLN A 171 -7.63 17.86 -15.60
N TYR A 172 -7.69 18.38 -16.83
CA TYR A 172 -8.54 19.51 -17.16
C TYR A 172 -10.02 19.12 -17.02
N LYS A 173 -10.81 19.93 -16.31
CA LYS A 173 -12.26 19.74 -16.15
C LYS A 173 -13.04 20.72 -17.03
N THR A 174 -12.80 22.02 -16.83
CA THR A 174 -13.56 23.08 -17.51
C THR A 174 -12.88 24.45 -17.36
N LEU A 175 -13.33 25.45 -18.10
CA LEU A 175 -13.01 26.86 -17.85
C LEU A 175 -14.02 27.47 -16.86
N GLY A 176 -13.53 28.20 -15.88
CA GLY A 176 -14.32 28.96 -14.91
C GLY A 176 -14.59 30.39 -15.39
N GLY A 177 -15.85 30.68 -15.75
CA GLY A 177 -16.38 32.04 -15.97
C GLY A 177 -15.70 32.88 -17.06
N MET A 178 -16.06 34.17 -17.14
CA MET A 178 -15.53 35.13 -18.13
C MET A 178 -14.10 35.64 -17.84
N GLY A 179 -13.25 34.84 -17.18
CA GLY A 179 -11.97 35.30 -16.61
C GLY A 179 -10.73 34.50 -17.00
N GLY A 180 -10.84 33.52 -17.89
CA GLY A 180 -9.67 32.72 -18.31
C GLY A 180 -9.05 31.90 -17.16
N ILE A 181 -9.86 31.41 -16.23
CA ILE A 181 -9.43 30.48 -15.18
C ILE A 181 -9.77 29.08 -15.66
N ALA A 182 -8.82 28.15 -15.60
CA ALA A 182 -9.05 26.74 -15.85
C ALA A 182 -9.21 26.00 -14.51
N ILE A 183 -10.17 25.08 -14.47
CA ILE A 183 -10.40 24.19 -13.33
C ILE A 183 -9.83 22.84 -13.70
N LEU A 184 -8.87 22.39 -12.89
CA LEU A 184 -8.32 21.04 -12.95
C LEU A 184 -8.90 20.21 -11.82
N ILE A 185 -9.12 18.91 -12.08
CA ILE A 185 -9.68 17.96 -11.13
C ILE A 185 -8.73 16.77 -10.93
N CYS A 186 -8.69 16.27 -9.70
CA CYS A 186 -8.11 14.98 -9.39
C CYS A 186 -9.19 13.90 -9.46
N HIS A 187 -9.08 12.91 -10.33
CA HIS A 187 -10.07 11.82 -10.42
C HIS A 187 -10.04 10.85 -9.23
N THR A 188 -8.93 10.81 -8.47
CA THR A 188 -8.78 9.92 -7.33
C THR A 188 -9.54 10.43 -6.10
N CYS A 189 -9.46 11.72 -5.80
CA CYS A 189 -10.04 12.31 -4.59
C CYS A 189 -11.04 13.44 -4.84
N SER A 190 -11.37 13.69 -6.11
CA SER A 190 -12.32 14.71 -6.58
C SER A 190 -11.97 16.16 -6.16
N SER A 191 -10.74 16.42 -5.73
CA SER A 191 -10.29 17.77 -5.39
C SER A 191 -10.09 18.61 -6.64
N GLU A 192 -10.49 19.89 -6.57
CA GLU A 192 -10.43 20.84 -7.67
C GLU A 192 -9.40 21.93 -7.40
N TYR A 193 -8.71 22.35 -8.47
CA TYR A 193 -7.63 23.32 -8.44
C TYR A 193 -7.86 24.36 -9.52
N LYS A 194 -7.62 25.64 -9.19
CA LYS A 194 -7.79 26.75 -10.11
C LYS A 194 -6.43 27.15 -10.69
N PHE A 195 -6.38 27.26 -12.00
CA PHE A 195 -5.20 27.67 -12.76
C PHE A 195 -5.54 28.89 -13.60
N LEU A 196 -4.60 29.79 -13.80
CA LEU A 196 -4.75 30.80 -14.85
C LEU A 196 -4.51 30.10 -16.19
N ASN A 197 -5.35 30.36 -17.19
CA ASN A 197 -5.29 29.67 -18.49
C ASN A 197 -3.94 29.87 -19.22
N LYS A 198 -3.19 30.92 -18.89
CA LYS A 198 -1.85 31.17 -19.43
C LYS A 198 -0.76 30.23 -18.90
N ASP A 199 -1.02 29.50 -17.81
CA ASP A 199 -0.04 28.64 -17.11
C ASP A 199 -0.22 27.14 -17.43
N LEU A 200 -1.15 26.82 -18.35
CA LEU A 200 -1.43 25.48 -18.89
C LEU A 200 -0.81 25.31 -20.27
#